data_AF-A0A935FRW1-F1
#
_entry.id   AF-A0A935FRW1-F1
#
_cell.length_a   1.000
_cell.length_b   1.000
_cell.length_c   1.000
_cell.angle_alpha   90.00
_cell.angle_beta   90.00
_cell.angle_gamma   90.00
#
_symmetry.space_group_name_H-M   'P 1'
#
loop_
_entity.id
_entity.type
_entity.pdbx_description
1 polymer ?
#
loop_
_entity_poly.entity_id
_entity_poly.type
_entity_poly.pdbx_seq_one_letter_code
_entity_poly.pdbx_strand_id
1 'polypeptide(L)'
;MLSIKGDMKIQDCSSGKQYIVSDKSDLSSIDKAIKQSQDMGNKSRLYIEAEGFISTQENFAKKQNDTVLVIGRISRIDMQFDCNPQ
;
A
#
# COMPACT_ATOMS: atom_id res chain seq x y z
N MET A 1 -19.15 3.81 -9.43
CA MET A 1 -17.68 3.72 -9.38
C MET A 1 -17.27 3.95 -7.93
N LEU A 2 -16.94 2.89 -7.17
CA LEU A 2 -16.45 3.02 -5.80
C LEU A 2 -14.99 3.50 -5.87
N SER A 3 -14.77 4.77 -5.56
CA SER A 3 -13.43 5.32 -5.34
C SER A 3 -13.10 5.08 -3.87
N ILE A 4 -12.12 4.21 -3.61
CA ILE A 4 -11.56 4.05 -2.27
C ILE A 4 -10.77 5.34 -1.97
N LYS A 5 -11.45 6.35 -1.41
CA LYS A 5 -10.81 7.53 -0.82
C LYS A 5 -10.40 7.18 0.61
N GLY A 6 -9.31 6.44 0.74
CA GLY A 6 -8.65 6.20 2.01
C GLY A 6 -7.15 6.16 1.76
N ASP A 7 -6.38 6.82 2.62
CA ASP A 7 -4.92 6.77 2.56
C ASP A 7 -4.48 5.30 2.67
N MET A 8 -3.92 4.76 1.59
CA MET A 8 -3.42 3.39 1.59
C MET A 8 -2.24 3.30 2.56
N LYS A 9 -2.27 2.32 3.45
CA LYS A 9 -1.18 2.06 4.40
C LYS A 9 -0.48 0.76 4.03
N ILE A 10 0.84 0.79 3.99
CA ILE A 10 1.68 -0.38 3.81
C ILE A 10 2.42 -0.66 5.12
N GLN A 11 2.48 -1.92 5.50
CA GLN A 11 3.35 -2.41 6.56
C GLN A 11 4.55 -3.10 5.93
N ASP A 12 5.75 -2.65 6.28
CA ASP A 12 6.98 -3.35 5.95
C ASP A 12 7.08 -4.61 6.81
N CYS A 13 7.11 -5.78 6.16
CA CYS A 13 7.20 -7.07 6.84
C CYS A 13 8.46 -7.22 7.70
N SER A 14 9.58 -6.58 7.31
CA SER A 14 10.88 -6.75 7.97
C SER A 14 11.00 -5.96 9.27
N SER A 15 10.47 -4.74 9.28
CA SER A 15 10.56 -3.82 10.44
C SER A 15 9.26 -3.69 11.21
N GLY A 16 8.14 -4.18 10.65
CA GLY A 16 6.80 -3.97 11.18
C GLY A 16 6.30 -2.53 11.07
N LYS A 17 7.10 -1.60 10.53
CA LYS A 17 6.74 -0.18 10.41
C LYS A 17 5.65 0.01 9.37
N GLN A 18 4.76 0.96 9.65
CA GLN A 18 3.70 1.36 8.72
C GLN A 18 4.03 2.68 8.04
N TYR A 19 3.73 2.76 6.76
CA TYR A 19 3.91 3.94 5.93
C TYR A 19 2.61 4.30 5.23
N ILE A 20 2.35 5.59 5.09
CA ILE A 20 1.29 6.10 4.22
C ILE A 20 1.84 6.06 2.79
N VAL A 21 1.08 5.51 1.86
CA VAL A 21 1.47 5.46 0.45
C VAL A 21 1.16 6.80 -0.21
N SER A 22 2.15 7.35 -0.91
CA SER A 22 1.99 8.59 -1.67
C SER A 22 1.06 8.39 -2.86
N ASP A 23 0.27 9.42 -3.16
CA ASP A 23 -0.57 9.55 -4.36
C ASP A 23 0.22 9.52 -5.68
N LYS A 24 1.55 9.70 -5.62
CA LYS A 24 2.47 9.57 -6.76
C LYS A 24 2.80 8.13 -7.13
N SER A 25 2.37 7.15 -6.32
CA SER A 25 2.60 5.74 -6.58
C SER A 25 1.65 5.23 -7.65
N ASP A 26 2.11 4.38 -8.58
CA ASP A 26 1.21 3.64 -9.47
C ASP A 26 0.61 2.46 -8.70
N LEU A 27 -0.64 2.63 -8.26
CA LEU A 27 -1.36 1.64 -7.46
C LEU A 27 -2.34 0.82 -8.31
N SER A 28 -2.34 0.96 -9.64
CA SER A 28 -3.35 0.35 -10.50
C SER A 28 -3.40 -1.18 -10.38
N SER A 29 -2.23 -1.83 -10.24
CA SER A 29 -2.12 -3.27 -10.02
C SER A 29 -2.56 -3.69 -8.62
N ILE A 30 -2.30 -2.86 -7.60
CA ILE A 30 -2.72 -3.10 -6.21
C ILE A 30 -4.23 -2.97 -6.11
N ASP A 31 -4.82 -1.92 -6.68
CA ASP A 31 -6.26 -1.69 -6.69
C ASP A 31 -7.03 -2.85 -7.35
N LYS A 32 -6.49 -3.41 -8.43
CA LYS A 32 -7.07 -4.60 -9.09
C LYS A 32 -7.02 -5.81 -8.16
N ALA A 33 -5.89 -6.06 -7.51
CA ALA A 33 -5.74 -7.17 -6.58
C ALA A 33 -6.65 -7.03 -5.33
N ILE A 34 -6.82 -5.80 -4.82
CA ILE A 34 -7.74 -5.51 -3.70
C ILE A 34 -9.16 -5.86 -4.11
N LYS A 35 -9.61 -5.37 -5.27
CA LYS A 35 -10.95 -5.67 -5.79
C LYS A 35 -11.17 -7.17 -5.96
N GLN A 36 -10.20 -7.86 -6.56
CA GLN A 36 -10.28 -9.31 -6.75
C GLN A 36 -10.36 -10.05 -5.41
N SER A 37 -9.58 -9.65 -4.40
CA SER A 37 -9.65 -10.25 -3.06
C SER A 37 -11.02 -10.04 -2.42
N GLN A 38 -11.58 -8.84 -2.54
CA GLN A 38 -12.92 -8.50 -2.03
C GLN A 38 -14.02 -9.33 -2.71
N ASP A 39 -13.98 -9.47 -4.03
CA ASP A 39 -14.95 -10.26 -4.80
C ASP A 39 -14.91 -11.75 -4.43
N MET A 40 -13.74 -12.26 -4.03
CA MET A 40 -13.57 -13.63 -3.56
C MET A 40 -13.96 -13.84 -2.08
N GLY A 41 -14.43 -12.79 -1.39
CA GLY A 41 -14.72 -12.83 0.05
C GLY A 41 -13.47 -13.06 0.92
N ASN A 42 -12.28 -12.83 0.35
CA ASN A 42 -10.99 -13.12 0.96
C ASN A 42 -10.35 -11.89 1.62
N LYS A 43 -9.33 -12.19 2.44
CA LYS A 43 -8.56 -11.33 3.38
C LYS A 43 -8.56 -9.82 3.13
N SER A 44 -8.52 -9.08 4.25
CA SER A 44 -8.36 -7.61 4.32
C SER A 44 -6.95 -7.09 3.99
N ARG A 45 -5.97 -7.96 3.73
CA ARG A 45 -4.55 -7.61 3.55
C ARG A 45 -3.96 -8.38 2.38
N LEU A 46 -3.14 -7.68 1.59
CA LEU A 46 -2.37 -8.22 0.48
C LEU A 46 -0.89 -8.14 0.82
N TYR A 47 -0.15 -9.18 0.48
CA TYR A 47 1.31 -9.10 0.45
C TYR A 47 1.75 -8.49 -0.87
N ILE A 48 2.69 -7.55 -0.81
CA ILE A 48 3.29 -6.93 -1.98
C ILE A 48 4.80 -6.92 -1.83
N GLU A 49 5.49 -7.27 -2.90
CA GLU A 49 6.91 -7.09 -3.05
C GLU A 49 7.11 -5.98 -4.07
N ALA A 50 7.71 -4.88 -3.64
CA ALA A 50 7.85 -3.70 -4.46
C ALA A 50 9.13 -2.93 -4.13
N GLU A 51 9.67 -2.25 -5.13
CA GLU A 51 10.74 -1.27 -5.00
C GLU A 51 10.12 0.12 -4.85
N GLY A 52 10.68 0.91 -3.95
CA GLY A 52 10.21 2.25 -3.67
C GLY A 52 11.20 3.04 -2.84
N PHE A 53 10.82 4.26 -2.48
CA PHE A 53 11.63 5.11 -1.62
C PHE A 53 10.75 5.92 -0.67
N ILE A 54 11.34 6.30 0.47
CA ILE A 54 10.68 7.16 1.45
C ILE A 54 10.86 8.60 1.00
N SER A 55 9.75 9.35 0.99
CA SER A 55 9.72 10.77 0.67
C SER A 55 8.98 11.54 1.76
N THR A 56 9.17 12.86 1.80
CA THR A 56 8.30 13.76 2.56
C THR A 56 7.31 14.41 1.61
N GLN A 57 6.04 14.47 2.01
CA GLN A 57 4.99 15.16 1.28
C GLN A 57 4.35 16.21 2.18
N GLU A 58 4.20 17.42 1.66
CA GLU A 58 3.57 18.51 2.41
C GLU A 58 2.07 18.23 2.55
N ASN A 59 1.61 18.14 3.79
CA ASN A 59 0.20 17.99 4.12
C ASN A 59 -0.37 19.36 4.52
N PHE A 60 -0.94 20.06 3.53
CA PHE A 60 -1.53 21.40 3.72
C PHE A 60 -2.65 21.43 4.77
N ALA A 61 -3.40 20.33 4.93
CA ALA A 61 -4.48 20.26 5.92
C ALA A 61 -3.93 20.26 7.37
N LYS A 62 -2.76 19.65 7.58
CA LYS A 62 -2.11 19.56 8.90
C LYS A 62 -1.01 20.60 9.09
N LYS A 63 -0.68 21.39 8.06
CA LYS A 63 0.47 22.31 8.03
C LYS A 63 1.77 21.65 8.49
N GLN A 64 1.98 20.40 8.08
CA GLN A 64 3.15 19.60 8.44
C GLN A 64 3.60 18.74 7.25
N ASN A 65 4.83 18.25 7.29
CA ASN A 65 5.33 17.28 6.33
C ASN A 65 5.04 15.85 6.84
N ASP A 66 4.31 15.06 6.05
CA ASP A 66 4.09 13.65 6.33
C ASP A 66 5.18 12.82 5.62
N THR A 67 5.69 11.80 6.32
CA THR A 67 6.59 10.81 5.72
C THR A 67 5.74 9.79 4.96
N VAL A 68 5.98 9.66 3.66
CA VAL A 68 5.22 8.81 2.75
C VAL A 68 6.14 7.82 2.03
N LEU A 69 5.60 6.67 1.67
CA LEU A 69 6.25 5.70 0.80
C LEU A 69 5.78 5.93 -0.64
N VAL A 70 6.73 6.16 -1.55
CA VAL A 70 6.46 6.17 -2.99
C VAL A 70 6.81 4.79 -3.53
N ILE A 71 5.80 4.06 -4.02
CA ILE A 71 6.00 2.76 -4.67
C ILE A 71 6.33 3.03 -6.13
N GLY A 72 7.48 2.52 -6.58
CA GLY A 72 7.93 2.63 -7.96
C GLY A 72 7.50 1.42 -8.78
N ARG A 73 8.15 0.27 -8.54
CA ARG A 73 7.92 -0.97 -9.29
C ARG A 73 7.38 -2.05 -8.37
N ILE A 74 6.29 -2.69 -8.77
CA ILE A 74 5.74 -3.85 -8.07
C ILE A 74 6.26 -5.11 -8.76
N SER A 75 6.96 -5.95 -8.00
CA SER A 75 7.51 -7.22 -8.47
C SER A 75 6.52 -8.36 -8.28
N ARG A 76 5.78 -8.35 -7.16
CA ARG A 76 4.81 -9.40 -6.82
C ARG A 76 3.66 -8.85 -6.01
N ILE A 77 2.47 -9.40 -6.25
CA ILE A 77 1.32 -9.26 -5.38
C ILE A 77 0.82 -10.66 -5.05
N ASP A 78 0.61 -10.94 -3.77
CA ASP A 78 0.14 -12.24 -3.29
C ASP A 78 -1.05 -12.06 -2.33
N MET A 79 -2.14 -12.76 -2.60
CA MET A 79 -3.39 -12.69 -1.83
C MET A 79 -3.46 -13.75 -0.71
N GLN A 80 -2.59 -14.75 -0.75
CA GLN A 80 -2.61 -15.87 0.19
C GLN A 80 -1.56 -15.69 1.29
N PHE A 81 -0.46 -15.01 0.96
CA PHE A 81 0.65 -14.75 1.87
C PHE A 81 0.40 -13.54 2.81
N ASP A 82 0.91 -13.61 4.04
CA ASP A 82 0.98 -12.49 4.98
C ASP A 82 2.43 -12.42 5.50
N CYS A 83 2.86 -11.26 5.99
CA CYS A 83 4.21 -11.01 6.50
C CYS A 83 4.64 -11.95 7.64
N ASN A 84 3.73 -12.73 8.22
CA ASN A 84 4.04 -13.83 9.13
C ASN A 84 4.28 -15.13 8.35
N PRO A 85 5.54 -15.58 8.18
CA PRO A 85 5.77 -17.01 8.16
C PRO A 85 5.36 -17.56 9.53
N GLN A 86 4.64 -18.68 9.54
CA GLN A 86 4.17 -19.36 10.77
C GLN A 86 5.30 -19.61 11.77
#